data_AF-A0A842YIP3-F1
#
_entry.id   AF-A0A842YIP3-F1
#
_cell.length_a   1.000
_cell.length_b   1.000
_cell.length_c   1.000
_cell.angle_alpha   90.00
_cell.angle_beta   90.00
_cell.angle_gamma   90.00
#
_symmetry.space_group_name_H-M   'P 1'
#
loop_
_entity.id
_entity.type
_entity.pdbx_description
1 polymer ?
#
loop_
_entity_poly.entity_id
_entity_poly.type
_entity_poly.pdbx_seq_one_letter_code
_entity_poly.pdbx_strand_id
1 'polypeptide(L)'
;MTPYKGYATSDLARQGLRTPFKWSDRLRVVSVKVGTDGAMGSLTAALYEDYSNDPGNKGIIRCTREELVDEVTHCHVAGLQVCIHAIGDRAIDLSLDAIEEALKIKAWPDHRHRIEHAGYVLPRQLKRIKELGVNISASIGFCYPIGDSHIAALGPDRLCGYYPMKSFRDHGIVAAGNSDGFGTSYALTGIYGCAARKSNSGKYLCKEEAVPMIDAVRAYTWNAAYLEGTEDTKGSIEVGKFADFVVLDRDIMTLPHEEILKAKVLKTIIDGEVVYEHSD
;
A
#
# COMPACT_ATOMS: atom_id res chain seq x y z
N MET A 1 23.07 8.52 -4.70
CA MET A 1 22.98 7.10 -5.08
C MET A 1 22.90 7.04 -6.59
N THR A 2 23.98 6.64 -7.25
CA THR A 2 23.97 6.33 -8.68
C THR A 2 23.05 5.12 -8.90
N PRO A 3 22.14 5.12 -9.87
CA PRO A 3 21.34 3.93 -10.13
C PRO A 3 22.29 2.79 -10.53
N TYR A 4 22.14 1.67 -9.85
CA TYR A 4 22.73 0.39 -10.23
C TYR A 4 22.38 0.13 -11.70
N LYS A 5 23.38 -0.08 -12.56
CA LYS A 5 23.22 -0.27 -14.02
C LYS A 5 22.85 -1.71 -14.42
N GLY A 6 22.69 -2.60 -13.44
CA GLY A 6 22.07 -3.91 -13.64
C GLY A 6 20.61 -3.86 -13.20
N TYR A 7 19.83 -4.85 -13.58
CA TYR A 7 18.50 -5.01 -12.99
C TYR A 7 18.63 -5.82 -11.70
N ALA A 8 18.03 -5.38 -10.59
CA ALA A 8 17.97 -6.21 -9.38
C ALA A 8 17.29 -7.57 -9.67
N THR A 9 16.43 -7.61 -10.68
CA THR A 9 15.84 -8.83 -11.25
C THR A 9 16.83 -9.75 -11.95
N SER A 10 17.87 -9.21 -12.59
CA SER A 10 18.76 -10.02 -13.40
C SER A 10 19.49 -11.07 -12.56
N ASP A 11 19.85 -10.75 -11.33
CA ASP A 11 20.51 -11.69 -10.42
C ASP A 11 19.54 -12.72 -9.84
N LEU A 12 18.32 -12.32 -9.46
CA LEU A 12 17.30 -13.24 -8.94
C LEU A 12 16.79 -14.20 -10.03
N ALA A 13 16.48 -13.67 -11.21
CA ALA A 13 15.98 -14.45 -12.34
C ALA A 13 17.04 -15.43 -12.87
N ARG A 14 18.32 -15.01 -12.96
CA ARG A 14 19.42 -15.91 -13.35
C ARG A 14 19.63 -17.06 -12.38
N GLN A 15 19.34 -16.86 -11.10
CA GLN A 15 19.38 -17.90 -10.07
C GLN A 15 18.13 -18.80 -10.08
N GLY A 16 17.16 -18.55 -10.96
CA GLY A 16 15.93 -19.32 -11.08
C GLY A 16 14.90 -19.03 -9.99
N LEU A 17 15.09 -17.97 -9.18
CA LEU A 17 14.13 -17.58 -8.15
C LEU A 17 12.88 -17.00 -8.81
N ARG A 18 11.72 -17.43 -8.30
CA ARG A 18 10.38 -16.94 -8.67
C ARG A 18 9.62 -16.58 -7.41
N THR A 19 8.74 -15.61 -7.49
CA THR A 19 7.98 -15.17 -6.31
C THR A 19 6.58 -15.76 -6.26
N PRO A 20 6.06 -16.08 -5.06
CA PRO A 20 6.78 -16.04 -3.80
C PRO A 20 7.73 -17.25 -3.65
N PHE A 21 9.00 -17.01 -3.27
CA PHE A 21 9.93 -18.07 -2.88
C PHE A 21 9.95 -18.18 -1.35
N LYS A 22 9.54 -19.32 -0.81
CA LYS A 22 9.54 -19.58 0.63
C LYS A 22 10.87 -20.20 1.05
N TRP A 23 11.68 -19.45 1.79
CA TRP A 23 12.90 -19.98 2.42
C TRP A 23 12.58 -20.69 3.74
N SER A 24 11.67 -20.11 4.52
CA SER A 24 11.09 -20.70 5.74
C SER A 24 9.69 -20.13 5.99
N ASP A 25 9.04 -20.50 7.10
CA ASP A 25 7.78 -19.88 7.52
C ASP A 25 7.93 -18.37 7.79
N ARG A 26 9.13 -17.92 8.16
CA ARG A 26 9.42 -16.53 8.53
C ARG A 26 10.18 -15.71 7.47
N LEU A 27 10.80 -16.35 6.48
CA LEU A 27 11.58 -15.66 5.44
C LEU A 27 11.11 -16.06 4.04
N ARG A 28 10.73 -15.05 3.23
CA ARG A 28 10.27 -15.23 1.85
C ARG A 28 10.82 -14.13 0.95
N VAL A 29 11.03 -14.47 -0.32
CA VAL A 29 11.24 -13.49 -1.40
C VAL A 29 9.90 -13.30 -2.09
N VAL A 30 9.30 -12.12 -1.93
CA VAL A 30 7.91 -11.85 -2.39
C VAL A 30 7.88 -10.97 -3.63
N SER A 31 8.69 -9.92 -3.71
CA SER A 31 8.60 -8.97 -4.81
C SER A 31 9.88 -8.16 -5.01
N VAL A 32 10.06 -7.63 -6.22
CA VAL A 32 11.08 -6.62 -6.53
C VAL A 32 10.49 -5.22 -6.38
N LYS A 33 11.18 -4.35 -5.65
CA LYS A 33 10.77 -2.96 -5.43
C LYS A 33 11.32 -2.05 -6.52
N VAL A 34 10.42 -1.29 -7.16
CA VAL A 34 10.73 -0.25 -8.14
C VAL A 34 10.14 1.08 -7.65
N GLY A 35 10.71 2.23 -8.04
CA GLY A 35 10.16 3.54 -7.66
C GLY A 35 10.11 4.53 -8.81
N THR A 36 9.00 5.27 -8.92
CA THR A 36 8.73 6.15 -10.06
C THR A 36 8.75 7.64 -9.74
N ASP A 37 8.31 8.06 -8.54
CA ASP A 37 8.23 9.48 -8.16
C ASP A 37 8.75 9.74 -6.74
N GLY A 38 8.47 10.95 -6.23
CA GLY A 38 8.79 11.37 -4.88
C GLY A 38 7.61 11.27 -3.91
N ALA A 39 7.61 12.11 -2.87
CA ALA A 39 6.63 12.06 -1.80
C ALA A 39 5.75 13.32 -1.76
N MET A 40 4.46 13.12 -1.44
CA MET A 40 3.47 14.18 -1.33
C MET A 40 3.86 15.25 -0.31
N GLY A 41 4.35 14.85 0.88
CA GLY A 41 4.77 15.79 1.92
C GLY A 41 5.97 16.67 1.54
N SER A 42 6.80 16.23 0.60
CA SER A 42 7.93 17.01 0.05
C SER A 42 7.58 17.73 -1.26
N LEU A 43 6.32 17.66 -1.70
CA LEU A 43 5.84 18.22 -2.97
C LEU A 43 6.61 17.69 -4.20
N THR A 44 6.99 16.41 -4.17
CA THR A 44 7.75 15.75 -5.27
C THR A 44 7.03 14.56 -5.89
N ALA A 45 5.85 14.19 -5.39
CA ALA A 45 5.01 13.20 -6.06
C ALA A 45 4.50 13.76 -7.39
N ALA A 46 4.47 12.94 -8.45
CA ALA A 46 4.21 13.45 -9.79
C ALA A 46 2.72 13.65 -10.06
N LEU A 47 2.28 14.90 -10.17
CA LEU A 47 0.87 15.27 -10.37
C LEU A 47 0.59 15.80 -11.78
N TYR A 48 -0.59 15.51 -12.35
CA TYR A 48 -1.04 16.15 -13.61
C TYR A 48 -1.28 17.65 -13.43
N GLU A 49 -1.89 18.02 -12.30
CA GLU A 49 -2.16 19.39 -11.89
C GLU A 49 -1.15 19.89 -10.86
N ASP A 50 -0.99 21.20 -10.76
CA ASP A 50 -0.07 21.81 -9.79
C ASP A 50 -0.43 21.44 -8.34
N TYR A 51 0.56 21.46 -7.46
CA TYR A 51 0.34 21.47 -6.03
C TYR A 51 -0.45 22.73 -5.63
N SER A 52 -1.50 22.57 -4.82
CA SER A 52 -2.39 23.69 -4.45
C SER A 52 -1.69 24.76 -3.62
N ASN A 53 -0.66 24.39 -2.85
CA ASN A 53 0.15 25.29 -2.05
C ASN A 53 1.50 25.65 -2.71
N ASP A 54 1.76 25.20 -3.93
CA ASP A 54 2.99 25.49 -4.69
C ASP A 54 2.70 25.54 -6.21
N PRO A 55 2.05 26.62 -6.70
CA PRO A 55 1.68 26.75 -8.11
C PRO A 55 2.89 26.69 -9.06
N GLY A 56 2.74 25.99 -10.17
CA GLY A 56 3.81 25.69 -11.12
C GLY A 56 4.62 24.44 -10.79
N ASN A 57 4.49 23.87 -9.59
CA ASN A 57 5.13 22.61 -9.22
C ASN A 57 4.18 21.42 -9.45
N LYS A 58 4.63 20.46 -10.25
CA LYS A 58 3.92 19.20 -10.58
C LYS A 58 4.65 17.95 -10.11
N GLY A 59 5.63 18.11 -9.22
CA GLY A 59 6.51 17.06 -8.74
C GLY A 59 7.46 16.51 -9.82
N ILE A 60 8.05 15.36 -9.55
CA ILE A 60 9.11 14.76 -10.38
C ILE A 60 8.82 13.31 -10.74
N ILE A 61 9.22 12.91 -11.94
CA ILE A 61 9.34 11.51 -12.35
C ILE A 61 10.82 11.15 -12.30
N ARG A 62 11.16 10.01 -11.68
CA ARG A 62 12.54 9.58 -11.38
C ARG A 62 13.14 8.61 -12.39
N CYS A 63 12.33 8.06 -13.29
CA CYS A 63 12.73 7.11 -14.33
C CYS A 63 11.99 7.40 -15.63
N THR A 64 12.56 7.03 -16.79
CA THR A 64 11.81 7.14 -18.05
C THR A 64 10.75 6.04 -18.14
N ARG A 65 9.83 6.18 -19.11
CA ARG A 65 8.85 5.13 -19.40
C ARG A 65 9.53 3.85 -19.86
N GLU A 66 10.54 3.97 -20.70
CA GLU A 66 11.29 2.86 -21.27
C GLU A 66 12.02 2.08 -20.17
N GLU A 67 12.69 2.78 -19.25
CA GLU A 67 13.37 2.15 -18.10
C GLU A 67 12.38 1.38 -17.21
N LEU A 68 11.22 1.96 -16.92
CA LEU A 68 10.22 1.32 -16.08
C LEU A 68 9.58 0.10 -16.76
N VAL A 69 9.17 0.25 -18.02
CA VAL A 69 8.58 -0.85 -18.81
C VAL A 69 9.56 -2.01 -18.90
N ASP A 70 10.84 -1.72 -19.14
CA ASP A 70 11.87 -2.72 -19.30
C ASP A 70 12.15 -3.48 -17.99
N GLU A 71 12.33 -2.81 -16.85
CA GLU A 71 12.48 -3.47 -15.54
C GLU A 71 11.24 -4.29 -15.16
N VAL A 72 10.04 -3.73 -15.30
CA VAL A 72 8.79 -4.43 -14.96
C VAL A 72 8.58 -5.65 -15.87
N THR A 73 8.87 -5.53 -17.16
CA THR A 73 8.79 -6.65 -18.10
C THR A 73 9.78 -7.76 -17.74
N HIS A 74 11.03 -7.41 -17.42
CA HIS A 74 12.03 -8.38 -16.98
C HIS A 74 11.60 -9.11 -15.70
N CYS A 75 11.09 -8.39 -14.68
CA CYS A 75 10.49 -9.00 -13.49
C CYS A 75 9.39 -10.00 -13.87
N HIS A 76 8.43 -9.51 -14.66
CA HIS A 76 7.19 -10.21 -14.97
C HIS A 76 7.45 -11.50 -15.76
N VAL A 77 8.26 -11.43 -16.81
CA VAL A 77 8.59 -12.59 -17.65
C VAL A 77 9.34 -13.64 -16.82
N ALA A 78 10.20 -13.22 -15.88
CA ALA A 78 10.91 -14.10 -14.95
C ALA A 78 10.02 -14.74 -13.88
N GLY A 79 8.76 -14.31 -13.72
CA GLY A 79 7.88 -14.77 -12.65
C GLY A 79 8.17 -14.12 -11.30
N LEU A 80 8.64 -12.87 -11.32
CA LEU A 80 8.85 -12.03 -10.15
C LEU A 80 7.73 -10.98 -10.08
N GLN A 81 7.05 -10.92 -8.94
CA GLN A 81 6.07 -9.90 -8.61
C GLN A 81 6.79 -8.56 -8.44
N VAL A 82 6.20 -7.48 -8.97
CA VAL A 82 6.70 -6.13 -8.74
C VAL A 82 5.86 -5.40 -7.71
N CYS A 83 6.54 -4.59 -6.91
CA CYS A 83 5.92 -3.54 -6.13
C CYS A 83 6.47 -2.19 -6.53
N ILE A 84 5.61 -1.30 -7.01
CA ILE A 84 6.03 -0.04 -7.63
C ILE A 84 5.61 1.11 -6.73
N HIS A 85 6.57 1.87 -6.18
CA HIS A 85 6.29 3.13 -5.50
C HIS A 85 5.77 4.14 -6.51
N ALA A 86 4.50 4.52 -6.37
CA ALA A 86 3.86 5.60 -7.11
C ALA A 86 2.86 6.33 -6.20
N ILE A 87 3.12 7.61 -5.92
CA ILE A 87 2.27 8.43 -5.04
C ILE A 87 1.33 9.31 -5.88
N GLY A 88 1.87 10.04 -6.85
CA GLY A 88 1.09 10.96 -7.67
C GLY A 88 0.35 10.26 -8.82
N ASP A 89 -0.71 10.89 -9.32
CA ASP A 89 -1.55 10.33 -10.37
C ASP A 89 -0.79 10.05 -11.68
N ARG A 90 0.16 10.91 -12.08
CA ARG A 90 1.03 10.63 -13.25
C ARG A 90 1.91 9.42 -13.05
N ALA A 91 2.46 9.25 -11.84
CA ALA A 91 3.31 8.12 -11.51
C ALA A 91 2.52 6.80 -11.51
N ILE A 92 1.27 6.86 -11.07
CA ILE A 92 0.34 5.72 -11.10
C ILE A 92 0.05 5.31 -12.55
N ASP A 93 -0.26 6.25 -13.46
CA ASP A 93 -0.45 5.89 -14.88
C ASP A 93 0.80 5.29 -15.51
N LEU A 94 1.98 5.87 -15.23
CA LEU A 94 3.24 5.34 -15.73
C LEU A 94 3.47 3.89 -15.25
N SER A 95 3.12 3.60 -14.00
CA SER A 95 3.21 2.27 -13.41
C SER A 95 2.21 1.28 -14.02
N LEU A 96 0.97 1.71 -14.26
CA LEU A 96 -0.07 0.91 -14.90
C LEU A 96 0.29 0.59 -16.35
N ASP A 97 0.85 1.56 -17.08
CA ASP A 97 1.35 1.35 -18.45
C ASP A 97 2.44 0.27 -18.47
N ALA A 98 3.40 0.32 -17.54
CA ALA A 98 4.47 -0.68 -17.47
C ALA A 98 3.96 -2.09 -17.16
N ILE A 99 2.99 -2.23 -16.24
CA ILE A 99 2.37 -3.52 -15.93
C ILE A 99 1.56 -4.03 -17.13
N GLU A 100 0.81 -3.15 -17.81
CA GLU A 100 0.03 -3.48 -18.99
C GLU A 100 0.92 -4.02 -20.13
N GLU A 101 2.05 -3.37 -20.42
CA GLU A 101 3.00 -3.84 -21.44
C GLU A 101 3.59 -5.22 -21.08
N ALA A 102 3.93 -5.44 -19.82
CA ALA A 102 4.43 -6.73 -19.36
C ALA A 102 3.38 -7.86 -19.53
N LEU A 103 2.11 -7.57 -19.20
CA LEU A 103 0.99 -8.52 -19.36
C LEU A 103 0.69 -8.84 -20.82
N LYS A 104 0.89 -7.88 -21.75
CA LYS A 104 0.77 -8.13 -23.20
C LYS A 104 1.83 -9.12 -23.71
N ILE A 105 3.03 -9.10 -23.12
CA ILE A 105 4.14 -9.99 -23.49
C ILE A 105 3.90 -11.40 -22.95
N LYS A 106 3.44 -11.52 -21.70
CA LYS A 106 3.16 -12.81 -21.06
C LYS A 106 1.95 -12.67 -20.15
N ALA A 107 0.88 -13.41 -20.39
CA ALA A 107 -0.25 -13.42 -19.47
C ALA A 107 0.15 -14.07 -18.13
N TRP A 108 -0.20 -13.43 -17.03
CA TRP A 108 -0.06 -13.96 -15.67
C TRP A 108 -1.29 -13.55 -14.85
N PRO A 109 -2.39 -14.34 -14.88
CA PRO A 109 -3.67 -13.93 -14.28
C PRO A 109 -3.63 -13.62 -12.78
N ASP A 110 -2.70 -14.23 -12.05
CA ASP A 110 -2.50 -13.98 -10.61
C ASP A 110 -1.09 -13.46 -10.32
N HIS A 111 -0.71 -12.37 -11.01
CA HIS A 111 0.63 -11.79 -10.92
C HIS A 111 0.92 -11.07 -9.60
N ARG A 112 -0.12 -10.79 -8.80
CA ARG A 112 -0.06 -10.08 -7.52
C ARG A 112 0.69 -8.74 -7.56
N HIS A 113 1.01 -8.19 -8.74
CA HIS A 113 1.73 -6.91 -8.83
C HIS A 113 0.94 -5.83 -8.12
N ARG A 114 1.65 -4.88 -7.54
CA ARG A 114 1.03 -3.87 -6.71
C ARG A 114 1.68 -2.51 -6.84
N ILE A 115 0.86 -1.50 -6.65
CA ILE A 115 1.32 -0.13 -6.47
C ILE A 115 1.44 0.11 -4.96
N GLU A 116 2.63 0.54 -4.55
CA GLU A 116 2.94 0.99 -3.20
C GLU A 116 2.53 2.47 -3.06
N HIS A 117 1.98 2.79 -1.90
CA HIS A 117 1.28 4.03 -1.57
C HIS A 117 -0.03 4.21 -2.34
N ALA A 118 0.01 4.43 -3.66
CA ALA A 118 -1.15 4.88 -4.43
C ALA A 118 -1.81 6.12 -3.78
N GLY A 119 -0.99 7.15 -3.56
CA GLY A 119 -1.31 8.29 -2.71
C GLY A 119 -2.47 9.14 -3.20
N TYR A 120 -2.49 9.48 -4.49
CA TYR A 120 -3.57 10.23 -5.13
C TYR A 120 -4.02 9.50 -6.40
N VAL A 121 -5.23 8.94 -6.36
CA VAL A 121 -5.79 8.08 -7.40
C VAL A 121 -6.98 8.74 -8.06
N LEU A 122 -6.99 8.75 -9.39
CA LEU A 122 -8.09 9.27 -10.20
C LEU A 122 -9.16 8.20 -10.45
N PRO A 123 -10.43 8.58 -10.65
CA PRO A 123 -11.50 7.63 -10.96
C PRO A 123 -11.20 6.71 -12.15
N ARG A 124 -10.59 7.26 -13.22
CA ARG A 124 -10.19 6.47 -14.39
C ARG A 124 -9.11 5.42 -14.09
N GLN A 125 -8.28 5.66 -13.07
CA GLN A 125 -7.21 4.75 -12.67
C GLN A 125 -7.77 3.58 -11.87
N LEU A 126 -8.83 3.76 -11.07
CA LEU A 126 -9.52 2.65 -10.39
C LEU A 126 -9.97 1.58 -11.38
N LYS A 127 -10.57 2.00 -12.50
CA LYS A 127 -10.98 1.09 -13.58
C LYS A 127 -9.78 0.33 -14.15
N ARG A 128 -8.69 1.02 -14.50
CA ARG A 128 -7.46 0.39 -15.03
C ARG A 128 -6.82 -0.58 -14.04
N ILE A 129 -6.72 -0.19 -12.75
CA ILE A 129 -6.18 -1.05 -11.69
C ILE A 129 -6.96 -2.36 -11.64
N LYS A 130 -8.29 -2.29 -11.66
CA LYS A 130 -9.14 -3.48 -11.65
C LYS A 130 -9.01 -4.32 -12.91
N GLU A 131 -9.03 -3.70 -14.09
CA GLU A 131 -8.92 -4.38 -15.39
C GLU A 131 -7.58 -5.13 -15.53
N LEU A 132 -6.50 -4.55 -15.00
CA LEU A 132 -5.17 -5.16 -15.04
C LEU A 132 -4.90 -6.15 -13.91
N GLY A 133 -5.81 -6.32 -12.93
CA GLY A 133 -5.58 -7.19 -11.77
C GLY A 133 -4.53 -6.67 -10.79
N VAL A 134 -4.22 -5.37 -10.84
CA VAL A 134 -3.22 -4.73 -9.97
C VAL A 134 -3.79 -4.54 -8.56
N ASN A 135 -2.97 -4.79 -7.56
CA ASN A 135 -3.33 -4.61 -6.15
C ASN A 135 -2.70 -3.33 -5.56
N ILE A 136 -3.14 -2.96 -4.36
CA ILE A 136 -2.69 -1.73 -3.70
C ILE A 136 -2.13 -2.03 -2.32
N SER A 137 -1.00 -1.40 -1.99
CA SER A 137 -0.42 -1.34 -0.65
C SER A 137 -0.41 0.13 -0.23
N ALA A 138 -1.45 0.57 0.49
CA ALA A 138 -1.71 1.97 0.79
C ALA A 138 -1.10 2.41 2.12
N SER A 139 -0.36 3.53 2.11
CA SER A 139 0.17 4.17 3.34
C SER A 139 -0.89 5.06 4.00
N ILE A 140 -2.11 4.55 4.12
CA ILE A 140 -3.31 5.26 4.60
C ILE A 140 -3.15 5.84 6.02
N GLY A 141 -2.25 5.28 6.83
CA GLY A 141 -1.89 5.84 8.14
C GLY A 141 -1.38 7.27 8.07
N PHE A 142 -0.84 7.74 6.93
CA PHE A 142 -0.37 9.10 6.73
C PHE A 142 -1.48 10.15 6.86
N CYS A 143 -2.75 9.75 6.68
CA CYS A 143 -3.92 10.60 6.91
C CYS A 143 -3.86 11.31 8.26
N TYR A 144 -3.35 10.66 9.31
CA TYR A 144 -3.36 11.22 10.66
C TYR A 144 -2.16 12.14 10.95
N PRO A 145 -0.89 11.66 11.00
CA PRO A 145 0.22 12.44 11.50
C PRO A 145 0.66 13.56 10.55
N ILE A 146 0.42 13.41 9.24
CA ILE A 146 0.82 14.39 8.21
C ILE A 146 -0.32 14.82 7.29
N GLY A 147 -1.57 14.45 7.61
CA GLY A 147 -2.75 14.75 6.78
C GLY A 147 -2.92 16.23 6.47
N ASP A 148 -2.66 17.13 7.43
CA ASP A 148 -2.75 18.58 7.22
C ASP A 148 -1.85 19.08 6.09
N SER A 149 -0.62 18.57 6.02
CA SER A 149 0.31 18.95 4.95
C SER A 149 -0.17 18.45 3.58
N HIS A 150 -0.82 17.29 3.53
CA HIS A 150 -1.31 16.70 2.30
C HIS A 150 -2.63 17.35 1.86
N ILE A 151 -3.45 17.81 2.82
CA ILE A 151 -4.61 18.69 2.55
C ILE A 151 -4.14 19.98 1.88
N ALA A 152 -3.06 20.61 2.40
CA ALA A 152 -2.50 21.80 1.77
C ALA A 152 -1.92 21.51 0.38
N ALA A 153 -1.26 20.37 0.20
CA ALA A 153 -0.66 19.95 -1.06
C ALA A 153 -1.70 19.71 -2.17
N LEU A 154 -2.78 18.99 -1.86
CA LEU A 154 -3.80 18.61 -2.84
C LEU A 154 -4.94 19.63 -2.95
N GLY A 155 -5.22 20.40 -1.91
CA GLY A 155 -6.43 21.23 -1.85
C GLY A 155 -7.71 20.38 -1.72
N PRO A 156 -8.84 21.01 -1.35
CA PRO A 156 -10.06 20.31 -0.95
C PRO A 156 -10.68 19.45 -2.05
N ASP A 157 -10.62 19.90 -3.31
CA ASP A 157 -11.32 19.24 -4.42
C ASP A 157 -10.72 17.89 -4.82
N ARG A 158 -9.45 17.63 -4.44
CA ARG A 158 -8.72 16.41 -4.79
C ARG A 158 -8.73 15.36 -3.68
N LEU A 159 -9.19 15.67 -2.47
CA LEU A 159 -8.96 14.80 -1.30
C LEU A 159 -9.72 13.46 -1.34
N CYS A 160 -10.79 13.34 -2.12
CA CYS A 160 -11.45 12.05 -2.30
C CYS A 160 -10.66 11.09 -3.20
N GLY A 161 -9.63 11.57 -3.92
CA GLY A 161 -8.63 10.70 -4.55
C GLY A 161 -7.49 10.31 -3.61
N TYR A 162 -7.40 10.86 -2.40
CA TYR A 162 -6.28 10.60 -1.49
C TYR A 162 -6.48 9.27 -0.74
N TYR A 163 -5.67 8.24 -1.02
CA TYR A 163 -5.83 6.87 -0.51
C TYR A 163 -7.30 6.40 -0.42
N PRO A 164 -8.03 6.25 -1.53
CA PRO A 164 -9.48 6.09 -1.54
C PRO A 164 -9.90 4.63 -1.27
N MET A 165 -9.76 4.20 -0.01
CA MET A 165 -9.94 2.80 0.42
C MET A 165 -11.33 2.25 0.14
N LYS A 166 -12.38 3.07 0.26
CA LYS A 166 -13.74 2.64 -0.06
C LYS A 166 -13.89 2.44 -1.56
N SER A 167 -13.38 3.36 -2.37
CA SER A 167 -13.38 3.23 -3.82
C SER A 167 -12.63 1.98 -4.30
N PHE A 168 -11.47 1.64 -3.71
CA PHE A 168 -10.78 0.39 -4.02
C PHE A 168 -11.66 -0.84 -3.76
N ARG A 169 -12.27 -0.91 -2.57
CA ARG A 169 -13.16 -2.00 -2.19
C ARG A 169 -14.36 -2.11 -3.14
N ASP A 170 -15.01 -0.99 -3.45
CA ASP A 170 -16.21 -0.97 -4.28
C ASP A 170 -15.92 -1.37 -5.75
N HIS A 171 -14.68 -1.19 -6.22
CA HIS A 171 -14.20 -1.69 -7.52
C HIS A 171 -13.70 -3.15 -7.46
N GLY A 172 -13.70 -3.79 -6.28
CA GLY A 172 -13.17 -5.13 -6.08
C GLY A 172 -11.65 -5.21 -6.25
N ILE A 173 -10.92 -4.15 -5.89
CA ILE A 173 -9.46 -4.08 -5.85
C ILE A 173 -9.02 -4.46 -4.42
N VAL A 174 -8.06 -5.39 -4.29
CA VAL A 174 -7.50 -5.71 -2.98
C VAL A 174 -6.50 -4.63 -2.60
N ALA A 175 -6.83 -3.88 -1.55
CA ALA A 175 -6.00 -2.82 -1.00
C ALA A 175 -5.60 -3.14 0.45
N ALA A 176 -4.34 -3.44 0.69
CA ALA A 176 -3.78 -3.57 2.03
C ALA A 176 -3.34 -2.19 2.56
N GLY A 177 -3.27 -2.07 3.88
CA GLY A 177 -2.62 -0.96 4.54
C GLY A 177 -1.16 -1.28 4.88
N ASN A 178 -0.28 -0.28 4.81
CA ASN A 178 1.08 -0.35 5.34
C ASN A 178 1.39 0.89 6.21
N SER A 179 2.47 0.84 6.98
CA SER A 179 2.91 1.98 7.81
C SER A 179 4.05 2.78 7.22
N ASP A 180 4.84 2.18 6.31
CA ASP A 180 6.10 2.74 5.79
C ASP A 180 7.03 3.27 6.91
N GLY A 181 6.99 2.65 8.08
CA GLY A 181 7.76 3.06 9.26
C GLY A 181 7.34 4.40 9.87
N PHE A 182 6.23 5.00 9.45
CA PHE A 182 5.78 6.32 9.90
C PHE A 182 4.71 6.25 10.99
N GLY A 183 4.83 7.10 12.02
CA GLY A 183 3.93 7.12 13.19
C GLY A 183 4.41 6.26 14.35
N THR A 184 3.56 6.08 15.36
CA THR A 184 3.92 5.44 16.64
C THR A 184 3.24 4.09 16.90
N SER A 185 2.04 3.88 16.34
CA SER A 185 1.25 2.63 16.50
C SER A 185 0.87 2.02 15.14
N TYR A 186 1.70 2.28 14.12
CA TYR A 186 1.66 1.75 12.75
C TYR A 186 0.30 1.25 12.25
N ALA A 187 -0.08 0.01 12.56
CA ALA A 187 -1.35 -0.59 12.15
C ALA A 187 -2.60 0.12 12.70
N LEU A 188 -2.63 0.50 13.99
CA LEU A 188 -3.77 1.21 14.59
C LEU A 188 -3.95 2.61 13.99
N THR A 189 -2.85 3.30 13.67
CA THR A 189 -2.89 4.58 12.96
C THR A 189 -3.45 4.41 11.55
N GLY A 190 -3.10 3.32 10.88
CA GLY A 190 -3.64 2.93 9.59
C GLY A 190 -5.14 2.60 9.60
N ILE A 191 -5.56 1.77 10.55
CA ILE A 191 -6.96 1.40 10.78
C ILE A 191 -7.80 2.65 11.06
N TYR A 192 -7.28 3.55 11.91
CA TYR A 192 -7.89 4.86 12.13
C TYR A 192 -7.97 5.67 10.82
N GLY A 193 -6.90 5.69 10.02
CA GLY A 193 -6.88 6.37 8.72
C GLY A 193 -7.97 5.85 7.76
N CYS A 194 -8.19 4.54 7.71
CA CYS A 194 -9.24 3.89 6.92
C CYS A 194 -10.66 4.30 7.36
N ALA A 195 -10.94 4.29 8.66
CA ALA A 195 -12.30 4.46 9.18
C ALA A 195 -12.66 5.93 9.51
N ALA A 196 -11.73 6.70 10.06
CA ALA A 196 -11.97 8.06 10.52
C ALA A 196 -11.78 9.10 9.41
N ARG A 197 -10.82 8.88 8.50
CA ARG A 197 -10.46 9.80 7.41
C ARG A 197 -10.14 11.22 7.90
N LYS A 198 -9.50 11.33 9.06
CA LYS A 198 -9.14 12.60 9.72
C LYS A 198 -7.63 12.74 9.94
N SER A 199 -7.18 13.99 9.93
CA SER A 199 -5.83 14.38 10.34
C SER A 199 -5.72 14.55 11.86
N ASN A 200 -4.49 14.75 12.34
CA ASN A 200 -4.20 15.05 13.74
C ASN A 200 -4.83 16.37 14.24
N SER A 201 -5.14 17.31 13.35
CA SER A 201 -5.87 18.55 13.68
C SER A 201 -7.40 18.35 13.63
N GLY A 202 -7.87 17.15 13.30
CA GLY A 202 -9.29 16.82 13.20
C GLY A 202 -9.95 17.18 11.87
N LYS A 203 -9.18 17.66 10.87
CA LYS A 203 -9.71 17.96 9.53
C LYS A 203 -10.00 16.68 8.78
N TYR A 204 -11.12 16.64 8.07
CA TYR A 204 -11.42 15.54 7.17
C TYR A 204 -10.59 15.63 5.90
N LEU A 205 -10.12 14.48 5.44
CA LEU A 205 -9.54 14.33 4.11
C LEU A 205 -10.67 14.05 3.12
N CYS A 206 -11.37 12.94 3.25
CA CYS A 206 -12.65 12.71 2.56
C CYS A 206 -13.45 11.69 3.37
N LYS A 207 -14.58 12.12 3.94
CA LYS A 207 -15.40 11.30 4.85
C LYS A 207 -16.10 10.17 4.10
N GLU A 208 -16.45 10.44 2.84
CA GLU A 208 -17.14 9.55 1.92
C GLU A 208 -16.29 8.33 1.56
N GLU A 209 -14.96 8.45 1.67
CA GLU A 209 -13.99 7.35 1.45
C GLU A 209 -13.70 6.52 2.71
N ALA A 210 -14.43 6.74 3.80
CA ALA A 210 -14.33 5.91 5.00
C ALA A 210 -14.86 4.49 4.73
N VAL A 211 -14.16 3.49 5.27
CA VAL A 211 -14.59 2.09 5.23
C VAL A 211 -15.10 1.62 6.60
N PRO A 212 -16.02 0.62 6.65
CA PRO A 212 -16.39 -0.05 7.89
C PRO A 212 -15.17 -0.56 8.65
N MET A 213 -15.24 -0.57 9.98
CA MET A 213 -14.13 -0.99 10.84
C MET A 213 -13.59 -2.39 10.50
N ILE A 214 -14.46 -3.33 10.13
CA ILE A 214 -14.03 -4.67 9.72
C ILE A 214 -13.17 -4.66 8.44
N ASP A 215 -13.49 -3.77 7.50
CA ASP A 215 -12.70 -3.61 6.27
C ASP A 215 -11.36 -2.91 6.57
N ALA A 216 -11.35 -1.97 7.52
CA ALA A 216 -10.13 -1.33 8.01
C ALA A 216 -9.17 -2.34 8.68
N VAL A 217 -9.69 -3.23 9.54
CA VAL A 217 -8.91 -4.32 10.14
C VAL A 217 -8.42 -5.28 9.06
N ARG A 218 -9.30 -5.67 8.13
CA ARG A 218 -8.96 -6.55 7.01
C ARG A 218 -7.83 -5.99 6.13
N ALA A 219 -7.78 -4.68 5.94
CA ALA A 219 -6.70 -4.02 5.20
C ALA A 219 -5.31 -4.27 5.82
N TYR A 220 -5.22 -4.39 7.15
CA TYR A 220 -3.97 -4.63 7.89
C TYR A 220 -3.76 -6.10 8.27
N THR A 221 -4.65 -7.01 7.90
CA THR A 221 -4.54 -8.45 8.18
C THR A 221 -4.62 -9.26 6.90
N TRP A 222 -5.81 -9.69 6.49
CA TRP A 222 -6.01 -10.59 5.36
C TRP A 222 -5.56 -9.98 4.03
N ASN A 223 -5.84 -8.70 3.77
CA ASN A 223 -5.42 -8.07 2.51
C ASN A 223 -3.89 -8.06 2.39
N ALA A 224 -3.16 -7.78 3.47
CA ALA A 224 -1.70 -7.84 3.47
C ALA A 224 -1.19 -9.27 3.21
N ALA A 225 -1.82 -10.27 3.85
CA ALA A 225 -1.50 -11.68 3.60
C ALA A 225 -1.73 -12.08 2.13
N TYR A 226 -2.81 -11.57 1.51
CA TYR A 226 -3.13 -11.79 0.10
C TYR A 226 -2.09 -11.20 -0.85
N LEU A 227 -1.58 -9.98 -0.57
CA LEU A 227 -0.55 -9.35 -1.40
C LEU A 227 0.77 -10.16 -1.41
N GLU A 228 1.02 -10.94 -0.36
CA GLU A 228 2.19 -11.80 -0.21
C GLU A 228 1.95 -13.26 -0.66
N GLY A 229 0.73 -13.63 -1.04
CA GLY A 229 0.35 -15.00 -1.39
C GLY A 229 0.37 -15.95 -0.18
N THR A 230 -0.11 -15.47 0.97
CA THR A 230 -0.06 -16.17 2.25
C THR A 230 -1.39 -16.23 3.00
N GLU A 231 -2.46 -15.77 2.37
CA GLU A 231 -3.83 -15.70 2.90
C GLU A 231 -4.36 -17.04 3.41
N ASP A 232 -3.88 -18.16 2.87
CA ASP A 232 -4.25 -19.51 3.32
C ASP A 232 -3.56 -19.93 4.63
N THR A 233 -2.50 -19.21 5.03
CA THR A 233 -1.67 -19.53 6.20
C THR A 233 -1.71 -18.47 7.30
N LYS A 234 -2.05 -17.22 6.99
CA LYS A 234 -2.15 -16.11 7.96
C LYS A 234 -3.15 -15.04 7.52
N GLY A 235 -3.36 -14.03 8.39
CA GLY A 235 -4.23 -12.89 8.11
C GLY A 235 -5.66 -13.02 8.63
N SER A 236 -6.03 -14.17 9.20
CA SER A 236 -7.30 -14.42 9.90
C SER A 236 -7.11 -15.49 10.97
N ILE A 237 -8.01 -15.49 11.97
CA ILE A 237 -8.04 -16.50 13.03
C ILE A 237 -8.97 -17.63 12.58
N GLU A 238 -8.38 -18.66 11.97
CA GLU A 238 -9.10 -19.82 11.44
C GLU A 238 -8.27 -21.09 11.70
N VAL A 239 -8.97 -22.23 11.86
CA VAL A 239 -8.30 -23.53 12.05
C VAL A 239 -7.39 -23.82 10.86
N GLY A 240 -6.13 -24.15 11.15
CA GLY A 240 -5.10 -24.45 10.13
C GLY A 240 -4.19 -23.29 9.75
N LYS A 241 -4.46 -22.06 10.23
CA LYS A 241 -3.58 -20.89 10.05
C LYS A 241 -2.67 -20.69 11.25
N PHE A 242 -1.59 -19.93 11.05
CA PHE A 242 -0.72 -19.48 12.12
C PHE A 242 -1.52 -18.68 13.16
N ALA A 243 -1.22 -18.94 14.44
CA ALA A 243 -1.80 -18.18 15.56
C ALA A 243 -1.08 -16.84 15.72
N ASP A 244 -1.22 -15.97 14.70
CA ASP A 244 -0.68 -14.62 14.65
C ASP A 244 -1.78 -13.60 14.99
N PHE A 245 -1.76 -13.05 16.21
CA PHE A 245 -2.74 -12.06 16.63
C PHE A 245 -2.23 -11.17 17.76
N VAL A 246 -2.94 -10.08 17.99
CA VAL A 246 -2.72 -9.18 19.13
C VAL A 246 -3.93 -9.18 20.04
N VAL A 247 -3.68 -8.98 21.34
CA VAL A 247 -4.72 -8.68 22.32
C VAL A 247 -4.68 -7.19 22.59
N LEU A 248 -5.81 -6.50 22.40
CA LEU A 248 -5.93 -5.08 22.67
C LEU A 248 -6.58 -4.84 24.04
N ASP A 249 -6.26 -3.73 24.67
CA ASP A 249 -6.86 -3.32 25.96
C ASP A 249 -8.32 -2.87 25.85
N ARG A 250 -8.83 -2.75 24.63
CA ARG A 250 -10.19 -2.29 24.32
C ARG A 250 -10.67 -2.80 22.98
N ASP A 251 -11.98 -2.85 22.81
CA ASP A 251 -12.62 -3.26 21.55
C ASP A 251 -12.65 -2.10 20.54
N ILE A 252 -11.76 -2.12 19.55
CA ILE A 252 -11.71 -1.10 18.50
C ILE A 252 -12.88 -1.17 17.51
N MET A 253 -13.71 -2.23 17.54
CA MET A 253 -14.81 -2.40 16.59
C MET A 253 -16.04 -1.56 16.95
N THR A 254 -16.18 -1.18 18.22
CA THR A 254 -17.38 -0.53 18.76
C THR A 254 -17.13 0.87 19.31
N LEU A 255 -15.86 1.24 19.53
CA LEU A 255 -15.48 2.54 20.07
C LEU A 255 -15.63 3.69 19.04
N PRO A 256 -15.78 4.95 19.52
CA PRO A 256 -15.55 6.12 18.69
C PRO A 256 -14.16 6.06 18.05
N HIS A 257 -14.05 6.48 16.78
CA HIS A 257 -12.81 6.32 16.03
C HIS A 257 -11.60 6.98 16.71
N GLU A 258 -11.79 8.11 17.37
CA GLU A 258 -10.75 8.84 18.10
C GLU A 258 -10.12 8.03 19.25
N GLU A 259 -10.84 7.06 19.81
CA GLU A 259 -10.34 6.18 20.86
C GLU A 259 -9.46 5.04 20.33
N ILE A 260 -9.50 4.74 19.01
CA ILE A 260 -8.66 3.72 18.36
C ILE A 260 -7.17 4.02 18.56
N LEU A 261 -6.80 5.30 18.44
CA LEU A 261 -5.40 5.75 18.56
C LEU A 261 -4.84 5.61 19.99
N LYS A 262 -5.71 5.42 20.98
CA LYS A 262 -5.33 5.22 22.38
C LYS A 262 -5.27 3.73 22.76
N ALA A 263 -5.69 2.83 21.87
CA ALA A 263 -5.64 1.39 22.12
C ALA A 263 -4.19 0.93 22.32
N LYS A 264 -4.01 0.08 23.32
CA LYS A 264 -2.72 -0.52 23.66
C LYS A 264 -2.73 -2.00 23.28
N VAL A 265 -1.63 -2.46 22.72
CA VAL A 265 -1.38 -3.90 22.56
C VAL A 265 -0.96 -4.45 23.92
N LEU A 266 -1.77 -5.34 24.48
CA LEU A 266 -1.47 -6.07 25.72
C LEU A 266 -0.57 -7.27 25.45
N LYS A 267 -0.81 -7.99 24.34
CA LYS A 267 -0.01 -9.14 23.93
C LYS A 267 0.16 -9.16 22.42
N THR A 268 1.34 -9.61 21.96
CA THR A 268 1.54 -10.03 20.57
C THR A 268 1.91 -11.50 20.55
N ILE A 269 1.17 -12.28 19.79
CA ILE A 269 1.36 -13.72 19.62
C ILE A 269 1.76 -13.95 18.17
N ILE A 270 2.86 -14.67 17.96
CA ILE A 270 3.33 -15.09 16.63
C ILE A 270 3.54 -16.59 16.66
N ASP A 271 2.86 -17.31 15.76
CA ASP A 271 2.89 -18.76 15.66
C ASP A 271 2.57 -19.45 17.01
N GLY A 272 1.62 -18.89 17.76
CA GLY A 272 1.18 -19.40 19.07
C GLY A 272 2.06 -18.99 20.25
N GLU A 273 3.22 -18.40 20.00
CA GLU A 273 4.16 -17.96 21.04
C GLU A 273 3.95 -16.48 21.40
N VAL A 274 3.91 -16.18 22.71
CA VAL A 274 3.85 -14.79 23.19
C VAL A 274 5.23 -14.16 23.01
N VAL A 275 5.34 -13.22 22.06
CA VAL A 275 6.60 -12.50 21.77
C VAL A 275 6.65 -11.10 22.38
N TYR A 276 5.51 -10.62 22.86
CA TYR A 276 5.38 -9.35 23.60
C TYR A 276 4.24 -9.47 24.61
N GLU A 277 4.48 -8.98 25.82
CA GLU A 277 3.49 -8.81 26.87
C GLU A 277 3.70 -7.45 27.54
N HIS A 278 2.62 -6.67 27.65
CA HIS A 278 2.66 -5.38 28.32
C HIS A 278 2.92 -5.62 29.81
N SER A 279 3.97 -5.00 30.34
CA SER A 279 4.22 -4.97 31.79
C SER A 279 3.57 -3.72 32.37
N ASP A 280 2.83 -3.90 33.47
CA ASP A 280 2.18 -2.80 34.21
C ASP A 280 3.18 -1.77 34.78
#